data_AF-A0A8B3LLE8-F1
#
_entry.id   AF-A0A8B3LLE8-F1
#
_cell.length_a   1.000
_cell.length_b   1.000
_cell.length_c   1.000
_cell.angle_alpha   90.00
_cell.angle_beta   90.00
_cell.angle_gamma   90.00
#
_symmetry.space_group_name_H-M   'P 1'
#
loop_
_entity.id
_entity.type
_entity.pdbx_description
1 polymer ?
#
loop_
_entity_poly.entity_id
_entity_poly.type
_entity_poly.pdbx_seq_one_letter_code
_entity_poly.pdbx_strand_id
1 'polypeptide(L)'
;MKALPGKIQVVDMATGEVTEDREASCGLMPPALDACHVCGHRPAHGSDEPHNAQSLYYQYAFYADNGRWPTWRDAIAHCSTPVREGWEAELRRRGVWPAEEVAK
;
A
#
# COMPACT_ATOMS: atom_id res chain seq x y z
N MET A 1 3.66 1.81 15.74
CA MET A 1 3.63 0.54 14.97
C MET A 1 2.21 0.37 14.46
N LYS A 2 2.02 0.21 13.13
CA LYS A 2 0.67 0.00 12.57
C LYS A 2 0.30 -1.48 12.68
N ALA A 3 -0.93 -1.79 13.06
CA ALA A 3 -1.42 -3.16 13.12
C ALA A 3 -2.08 -3.52 11.79
N LEU A 4 -1.62 -4.60 11.15
CA LEU A 4 -2.21 -5.15 9.94
C LEU A 4 -3.22 -6.22 10.33
N PRO A 5 -4.48 -6.14 9.87
CA PRO A 5 -5.48 -7.16 10.17
C PRO A 5 -5.15 -8.46 9.41
N GLY A 6 -5.27 -9.59 10.10
CA GLY A 6 -5.06 -10.92 9.53
C GLY A 6 -5.96 -11.97 10.18
N LYS A 7 -6.16 -13.10 9.49
CA LYS A 7 -6.87 -14.27 10.01
C LYS A 7 -5.94 -15.46 9.97
N ILE A 8 -5.90 -16.23 11.05
CA ILE A 8 -5.21 -17.52 11.15
C ILE A 8 -6.29 -18.59 11.13
N GLN A 9 -6.16 -19.53 10.20
CA GLN A 9 -7.03 -20.71 10.12
C GLN A 9 -6.22 -21.93 10.53
N VAL A 10 -6.77 -22.76 11.43
CA VAL A 10 -6.21 -24.07 11.75
C VAL A 10 -6.96 -25.10 10.92
N VAL A 11 -6.25 -25.76 10.00
CA VAL A 11 -6.84 -26.69 9.03
C VAL A 11 -6.43 -28.12 9.37
N ASP A 12 -7.40 -29.03 9.43
CA ASP A 12 -7.14 -30.46 9.47
C ASP A 12 -6.54 -30.89 8.13
N MET A 13 -5.30 -31.41 8.16
CA MET A 13 -4.56 -31.75 6.94
C MET A 13 -5.11 -32.99 6.21
N ALA A 14 -5.91 -33.83 6.87
CA ALA A 14 -6.49 -35.03 6.29
C ALA A 14 -7.85 -34.75 5.62
N THR A 15 -8.68 -33.88 6.21
CA THR A 15 -10.02 -33.55 5.68
C THR A 15 -10.07 -32.23 4.92
N GLY A 16 -9.10 -31.33 5.14
CA GLY A 16 -9.11 -29.96 4.62
C GLY A 16 -10.10 -29.04 5.34
N GLU A 17 -10.71 -29.50 6.44
CA GLU A 17 -11.69 -28.73 7.20
C GLU A 17 -11.00 -27.70 8.10
N VAL A 18 -11.52 -26.47 8.12
CA VAL A 18 -11.09 -25.44 9.07
C VAL A 18 -11.66 -25.79 10.44
N THR A 19 -10.79 -26.17 11.36
CA THR A 19 -11.16 -26.54 12.74
C THR A 19 -11.21 -25.33 13.67
N GLU A 20 -10.58 -24.22 13.30
CA GLU A 20 -10.54 -23.01 14.10
C GLU A 20 -10.19 -21.78 13.26
N ASP A 21 -10.86 -20.65 13.56
CA ASP A 21 -10.55 -19.32 13.04
C ASP A 21 -10.13 -18.39 14.18
N ARG A 22 -8.99 -17.70 14.03
CA ARG A 22 -8.50 -16.70 14.99
C ARG A 22 -8.13 -15.41 14.28
N GLU A 23 -8.47 -14.28 14.90
CA GLU A 23 -7.93 -13.00 14.48
C GLU A 23 -6.47 -12.88 14.91
N ALA A 24 -5.64 -12.36 14.03
CA ALA A 24 -4.25 -12.06 14.31
C ALA A 24 -3.92 -10.66 13.79
N SER A 25 -2.95 -10.02 14.43
CA SER A 25 -2.40 -8.77 13.93
C SER A 25 -0.90 -8.92 13.73
N CYS A 26 -0.42 -8.44 12.57
CA CYS A 26 1.01 -8.31 12.32
C CYS A 26 1.41 -6.84 12.50
N GLY A 27 2.50 -6.59 13.22
CA GLY A 27 3.00 -5.24 13.44
C GLY A 27 3.87 -4.76 12.28
N LEU A 28 3.50 -3.64 11.65
CA LEU A 28 4.34 -2.95 10.69
C LEU A 28 5.33 -2.05 11.45
N MET A 29 6.61 -2.44 11.40
CA MET A 29 7.73 -1.68 11.96
C MET A 29 7.87 -0.32 11.27
N PRO A 30 8.27 0.75 11.99
CA PRO A 30 8.52 2.03 11.36
C PRO A 30 9.67 1.93 10.33
N PRO A 31 9.66 2.80 9.30
CA PRO A 31 10.71 2.85 8.30
C PRO A 31 12.00 3.41 8.91
N ALA A 32 13.13 3.21 8.21
CA ALA A 32 14.40 3.78 8.61
C ALA A 32 14.34 5.32 8.71
N LEU A 33 15.18 5.91 9.57
CA LEU A 33 15.17 7.36 9.83
C LEU A 33 15.49 8.21 8.58
N ASP A 34 16.20 7.65 7.62
CA ASP A 34 16.59 8.33 6.37
C ASP A 34 15.76 7.87 5.15
N ALA A 35 14.68 7.13 5.40
CA ALA A 35 13.68 6.78 4.40
C ALA A 35 12.46 7.68 4.51
N CYS A 36 11.64 7.73 3.46
CA CYS A 36 10.34 8.40 3.53
C CYS A 36 9.47 7.73 4.60
N HIS A 37 8.93 8.50 5.56
CA HIS A 37 8.11 7.93 6.65
C HIS A 37 6.74 7.41 6.21
N VAL A 38 6.29 7.77 5.01
CA VAL A 38 5.01 7.32 4.45
C VAL A 38 5.19 6.08 3.58
N CYS A 39 6.18 6.08 2.68
CA CYS A 39 6.36 4.98 1.75
C CYS A 39 7.57 4.09 2.03
N GLY A 40 8.44 4.42 2.98
CA GLY A 40 9.64 3.64 3.29
C GLY A 40 10.70 3.62 2.18
N HIS A 41 10.52 4.39 1.11
CA HIS A 41 11.52 4.51 0.04
C HIS A 41 12.78 5.19 0.56
N ARG A 42 13.94 4.65 0.18
CA ARG A 42 15.27 5.18 0.48
C ARG A 42 16.04 5.36 -0.84
N PRO A 43 16.63 6.54 -1.12
CA PRO A 43 16.59 7.74 -0.28
C PRO A 43 15.19 8.36 -0.15
N ALA A 44 14.96 9.13 0.91
CA ALA A 44 13.71 9.90 1.03
C ALA A 44 13.58 10.90 -0.14
N HIS A 45 12.38 11.01 -0.68
CA HIS A 45 12.05 11.97 -1.74
C HIS A 45 11.60 13.32 -1.13
N GLY A 46 11.58 14.38 -1.95
CA GLY A 46 11.06 15.70 -1.56
C GLY A 46 9.57 15.67 -1.22
N SER A 47 9.08 16.66 -0.48
CA SER A 47 7.67 16.75 -0.06
C SER A 47 6.69 16.93 -1.22
N ASP A 48 7.17 17.45 -2.33
CA ASP A 48 6.44 17.68 -3.57
C ASP A 48 6.48 16.47 -4.53
N GLU A 49 7.36 15.50 -4.26
CA GLU A 49 7.49 14.27 -5.05
C GLU A 49 6.48 13.19 -4.60
N PRO A 50 6.08 12.28 -5.50
CA PRO A 50 5.10 11.25 -5.19
C PRO A 50 5.68 10.19 -4.28
N HIS A 51 4.79 9.52 -3.54
CA HIS A 51 5.14 8.31 -2.82
C HIS A 51 5.34 7.14 -3.80
N ASN A 52 6.19 6.19 -3.44
CA ASN A 52 6.35 4.97 -4.23
C ASN A 52 5.17 4.01 -3.96
N ALA A 53 4.21 3.96 -4.89
CA ALA A 53 3.04 3.08 -4.79
C ALA A 53 3.39 1.58 -4.74
N GLN A 54 4.57 1.21 -5.25
CA GLN A 54 5.05 -0.17 -5.29
C GLN A 54 5.84 -0.56 -4.03
N SER A 55 6.09 0.38 -3.12
CA SER A 55 6.73 0.03 -1.85
C SER A 55 5.81 -0.86 -1.02
N LEU A 56 6.33 -2.00 -0.54
CA LEU A 56 5.61 -2.87 0.38
C LEU A 56 5.20 -2.13 1.66
N TYR A 57 6.10 -1.30 2.20
CA TYR A 57 5.77 -0.50 3.39
C TYR A 57 4.54 0.39 3.13
N TYR A 58 4.53 1.10 1.99
CA TYR A 58 3.41 1.96 1.61
C TYR A 58 2.11 1.16 1.44
N GLN A 59 2.18 0.03 0.74
CA GLN A 59 1.03 -0.83 0.49
C GLN A 59 0.38 -1.32 1.77
N TYR A 60 1.18 -1.85 2.70
CA TYR A 60 0.67 -2.35 3.98
C TYR A 60 0.24 -1.22 4.90
N ALA A 61 0.98 -0.10 4.97
CA ALA A 61 0.57 1.05 5.77
C ALA A 61 -0.76 1.63 5.29
N PHE A 62 -0.93 1.78 3.97
CA PHE A 62 -2.16 2.25 3.36
C PHE A 62 -3.31 1.26 3.56
N TYR A 63 -3.07 -0.03 3.41
CA TYR A 63 -4.08 -1.07 3.64
C TYR A 63 -4.57 -1.09 5.09
N ALA A 64 -3.66 -0.96 6.07
CA ALA A 64 -4.04 -0.84 7.49
C ALA A 64 -5.01 0.32 7.73
N ASP A 65 -4.82 1.44 7.04
CA ASP A 65 -5.63 2.65 7.24
C ASP A 65 -6.92 2.66 6.40
N ASN A 66 -6.93 2.02 5.23
CA ASN A 66 -7.99 2.17 4.23
C ASN A 66 -8.73 0.87 3.86
N GLY A 67 -8.24 -0.30 4.28
CA GLY A 67 -8.85 -1.60 3.95
C GLY A 67 -8.76 -2.01 2.46
N ARG A 68 -8.02 -1.25 1.64
CA ARG A 68 -7.75 -1.54 0.22
C ARG A 68 -6.29 -1.29 -0.12
N TRP A 69 -5.83 -1.89 -1.22
CA TRP A 69 -4.50 -1.61 -1.73
C TRP A 69 -4.42 -0.22 -2.38
N PRO A 70 -3.31 0.50 -2.22
CA PRO A 70 -3.14 1.80 -2.86
C PRO A 70 -2.93 1.66 -4.36
N THR A 71 -3.25 2.72 -5.08
CA THR A 71 -2.96 2.92 -6.49
C THR A 71 -1.92 4.02 -6.67
N TRP A 72 -1.41 4.19 -7.90
CA TRP A 72 -0.61 5.36 -8.21
C TRP A 72 -1.37 6.68 -8.06
N ARG A 73 -2.70 6.68 -8.26
CA ARG A 73 -3.53 7.87 -8.01
C ARG A 73 -3.47 8.29 -6.54
N ASP A 74 -3.50 7.32 -5.62
CA ASP A 74 -3.37 7.59 -4.18
C ASP A 74 -1.97 8.13 -3.84
N ALA A 75 -0.93 7.54 -4.43
CA ALA A 75 0.45 7.88 -4.16
C ALA A 75 0.88 9.28 -4.61
N ILE A 76 0.15 9.88 -5.56
CA ILE A 76 0.37 11.24 -6.04
C ILE A 76 -0.66 12.26 -5.51
N ALA A 77 -1.63 11.83 -4.70
CA ALA A 77 -2.76 12.68 -4.33
C ALA A 77 -2.36 13.98 -3.61
N HIS A 78 -1.26 13.93 -2.83
CA HIS A 78 -0.71 15.10 -2.12
C HIS A 78 0.15 16.01 -3.00
N CYS A 79 0.56 15.57 -4.19
CA CYS A 79 1.40 16.36 -5.07
C CYS A 79 0.66 17.61 -5.58
N SER A 80 1.42 18.64 -5.94
CA SER A 80 0.89 19.82 -6.61
C SER A 80 0.26 19.46 -7.96
N THR A 81 -0.68 20.29 -8.46
CA THR A 81 -1.35 20.01 -9.74
C THR A 81 -0.37 19.75 -10.90
N PRO A 82 0.67 20.58 -11.13
CA PRO A 82 1.62 20.33 -12.23
C PRO A 82 2.37 19.00 -12.08
N VAL A 83 2.74 18.63 -10.85
CA VAL A 83 3.45 17.37 -10.56
C VAL A 83 2.53 16.17 -10.78
N ARG A 84 1.28 16.24 -10.32
CA ARG A 84 0.29 15.18 -10.54
C ARG A 84 0.02 14.93 -12.02
N GLU A 85 -0.18 15.99 -12.80
CA GLU A 85 -0.45 15.89 -14.24
C GLU A 85 0.74 15.28 -14.98
N GLY A 86 1.97 15.69 -14.64
CA GLY A 86 3.19 15.11 -15.20
C GLY A 86 3.33 13.62 -14.89
N TRP A 87 3.14 13.24 -13.63
CA TRP A 87 3.21 11.83 -13.22
C TRP A 87 2.07 11.00 -13.78
N GLU A 88 0.83 11.49 -13.80
CA GLU A 88 -0.30 10.79 -14.41
C GLU A 88 -0.02 10.50 -15.89
N ALA A 89 0.44 11.49 -16.66
CA ALA A 89 0.77 11.31 -18.07
C ALA A 89 1.86 10.24 -18.27
N GLU A 90 2.92 10.27 -17.46
CA GLU A 90 3.98 9.26 -17.49
C GLU A 90 3.47 7.86 -17.11
N LEU A 91 2.69 7.74 -16.03
CA LEU A 91 2.16 6.47 -15.55
C LEU A 91 1.17 5.85 -16.55
N ARG A 92 0.38 6.68 -17.23
CA ARG A 92 -0.48 6.25 -18.36
C ARG A 92 0.36 5.76 -19.53
N ARG A 93 1.39 6.49 -19.92
CA ARG A 93 2.33 6.07 -20.98
C ARG A 93 2.99 4.72 -20.66
N ARG A 94 3.26 4.46 -19.38
CA ARG A 94 3.83 3.18 -18.89
C ARG A 94 2.80 2.07 -18.70
N GLY A 95 1.52 2.36 -18.87
CA GLY A 95 0.44 1.37 -18.69
C GLY A 95 0.21 0.94 -17.24
N VAL A 96 0.68 1.72 -16.26
CA VAL A 96 0.54 1.40 -14.82
C VAL A 96 -0.43 2.32 -14.10
N TRP A 97 -1.03 3.27 -14.81
CA TRP A 97 -2.11 4.08 -14.27
C TRP A 97 -3.32 3.19 -13.92
N PRO A 98 -3.92 3.32 -12.73
CA PRO A 98 -5.07 2.52 -12.35
C PRO A 98 -6.22 2.72 -13.36
N ALA A 99 -6.85 1.62 -13.76
CA ALA A 99 -8.14 1.68 -14.46
C ALA A 99 -9.15 2.45 -13.59
N GLU A 100 -10.13 3.09 -14.23
CA GLU A 100 -11.25 3.67 -13.48
C GLU A 100 -11.91 2.58 -12.64
N GLU A 101 -12.30 2.90 -11.41
CA GLU A 101 -12.91 1.91 -10.51
C GLU A 101 -14.11 1.30 -11.22
N VAL A 102 -14.06 -0.02 -11.45
CA VAL A 102 -15.26 -0.75 -11.84
C VAL A 102 -16.12 -0.78 -10.58
N ALA A 103 -17.19 0.03 -10.58
CA ALA A 103 -18.20 -0.02 -9.54
C ALA A 103 -18.61 -1.49 -9.35
N LYS A 104 -18.36 -2.02 -8.15
CA LYS A 104 -18.82 -3.35 -7.75
C LYS A 104 -20.30 -3.34 -7.45
#